data_AF-A0A2Z5XVS4-F1
#
_entry.id   AF-A0A2Z5XVS4-F1
#
_cell.length_a   1.000
_cell.length_b   1.000
_cell.length_c   1.000
_cell.angle_alpha   90.00
_cell.angle_beta   90.00
_cell.angle_gamma   90.00
#
_symmetry.space_group_name_H-M   'P 1'
#
loop_
_entity.id
_entity.type
_entity.pdbx_description
1 polymer ?
#
loop_
_entity_poly.entity_id
_entity_poly.type
_entity_poly.pdbx_seq_one_letter_code
_entity_poly.pdbx_strand_id
1 'polypeptide(L)'
;MPSHFVTICLLVLLGAVMTLGAPCQYISKNLKQNHDSVARGLKLTQVDLITDPLFISNNSCQRYNDVRLMSATLEVYAHIFSSILQQNQQPDQTDTLLDQVPESQRSSLEDKLRALQQMMEHLKRHLRQVNQEREEVMVKLKAIKVDDIMVQRRALAEFKEIFQAASLIGSCGSAHCSSSE
;
A
#
# COMPACT_ATOMS: atom_id res chain seq x y z
N MET A 1 20.55 -36.59 -6.04
CA MET A 1 19.44 -36.00 -5.26
C MET A 1 20.02 -34.93 -4.33
N PRO A 2 19.39 -33.76 -4.09
CA PRO A 2 18.16 -33.20 -4.67
C PRO A 2 18.42 -31.96 -5.55
N SER A 3 17.96 -32.01 -6.80
CA SER A 3 17.91 -30.89 -7.74
C SER A 3 16.49 -30.31 -7.79
N HIS A 4 15.95 -29.92 -6.63
CA HIS A 4 14.60 -29.38 -6.51
C HIS A 4 14.53 -28.05 -5.75
N PHE A 5 15.57 -27.67 -4.99
CA PHE A 5 15.58 -26.41 -4.23
C PHE A 5 15.98 -25.18 -5.06
N VAL A 6 16.84 -25.36 -6.06
CA VAL A 6 17.38 -24.26 -6.88
C VAL A 6 16.32 -23.71 -7.83
N THR A 7 15.42 -24.56 -8.33
CA THR A 7 14.37 -24.18 -9.28
C THR A 7 13.28 -23.30 -8.65
N ILE A 8 13.05 -23.43 -7.34
CA ILE A 8 12.03 -22.62 -6.64
C ILE A 8 12.55 -21.21 -6.34
N CYS A 9 13.86 -21.01 -6.10
CA CYS A 9 14.43 -19.69 -5.86
C CYS A 9 14.48 -18.83 -7.14
N LEU A 10 14.67 -19.43 -8.31
CA LEU A 10 14.69 -18.73 -9.60
C LEU A 10 13.30 -18.24 -10.02
N LEU A 11 12.22 -18.96 -9.67
CA LEU A 11 10.85 -18.54 -9.98
C LEU A 11 10.38 -17.33 -9.17
N VAL A 12 10.96 -17.10 -7.98
CA VAL A 12 10.65 -15.91 -7.17
C VAL A 12 11.27 -14.63 -7.76
N LEU A 13 12.37 -14.75 -8.52
CA LEU A 13 13.00 -13.61 -9.19
C LEU A 13 12.39 -13.28 -10.56
N LEU A 14 11.71 -14.24 -11.21
CA LEU A 14 11.03 -14.05 -12.51
C LEU A 14 9.52 -13.77 -12.41
N GLY A 15 8.92 -13.91 -11.23
CA GLY A 15 7.48 -13.79 -11.01
C GLY A 15 6.96 -12.39 -10.70
N ALA A 16 7.30 -11.36 -11.48
CA ALA A 16 6.59 -10.06 -11.44
C ALA A 16 6.81 -9.19 -12.69
N VAL A 17 6.91 -9.77 -13.89
CA VAL A 17 6.64 -9.00 -15.12
C VAL A 17 5.11 -8.93 -15.27
N MET A 18 4.46 -8.04 -14.51
CA MET A 18 3.08 -7.69 -14.80
C MET A 18 3.05 -6.77 -16.02
N THR A 19 2.55 -7.33 -17.10
CA THR A 19 1.97 -6.70 -18.28
C THR A 19 1.64 -5.21 -18.13
N LEU A 20 2.38 -4.37 -18.85
CA LEU A 20 1.93 -3.05 -19.31
C LEU A 20 0.59 -3.19 -20.05
N GLY A 21 -0.37 -2.29 -19.81
CA GLY A 21 -1.44 -2.07 -20.79
C GLY A 21 -2.86 -1.75 -20.30
N ALA A 22 -3.10 -1.50 -19.01
CA ALA A 22 -4.36 -0.89 -18.57
C ALA A 22 -4.07 0.12 -17.45
N PRO A 23 -4.75 1.29 -17.41
CA PRO A 23 -4.72 2.11 -16.21
C PRO A 23 -5.25 1.24 -15.08
N CYS A 24 -4.36 0.85 -14.16
CA CYS A 24 -4.74 0.04 -13.01
C CYS A 24 -5.74 0.86 -12.20
N GLN A 25 -7.02 0.55 -12.34
CA GLN A 25 -8.07 1.20 -11.58
C GLN A 25 -8.07 0.60 -10.17
N TYR A 26 -7.16 1.10 -9.32
CA TYR A 26 -6.97 0.61 -7.95
C TYR A 26 -8.19 0.86 -7.05
N ILE A 27 -9.08 1.79 -7.44
CA ILE A 27 -10.31 2.11 -6.73
C ILE A 27 -11.43 1.21 -7.23
N SER A 28 -11.87 0.28 -6.38
CA SER A 28 -13.04 -0.56 -6.66
C SER A 28 -14.33 0.28 -6.70
N LYS A 29 -15.34 -0.17 -7.47
CA LYS A 29 -16.67 0.47 -7.48
C LYS A 29 -17.27 0.56 -6.08
N ASN A 30 -17.06 -0.47 -5.26
CA ASN A 30 -17.55 -0.53 -3.88
C ASN A 30 -16.86 0.51 -2.98
N LEU A 31 -15.53 0.64 -3.09
CA LEU A 31 -14.77 1.68 -2.38
C LEU A 31 -15.29 3.06 -2.75
N LYS A 32 -15.42 3.33 -4.05
CA LYS A 32 -15.94 4.60 -4.56
C LYS A 32 -17.33 4.91 -4.02
N GLN A 33 -18.27 3.98 -4.13
CA GLN A 33 -19.66 4.18 -3.69
C GLN A 33 -19.77 4.43 -2.17
N ASN A 34 -19.02 3.70 -1.35
CA ASN A 34 -19.05 3.90 0.09
C ASN A 34 -18.38 5.23 0.47
N HIS A 35 -17.26 5.57 -0.16
CA HIS A 35 -16.59 6.86 0.04
C HIS A 35 -17.50 8.04 -0.38
N ASP A 36 -18.12 7.99 -1.56
CA ASP A 36 -19.03 9.04 -2.04
C ASP A 36 -20.27 9.21 -1.15
N SER A 37 -20.71 8.13 -0.49
CA SER A 37 -21.80 8.19 0.48
C SER A 37 -21.37 8.88 1.77
N VAL A 38 -20.17 8.54 2.28
CA VAL A 38 -19.58 9.17 3.47
C VAL A 38 -19.29 10.65 3.22
N ALA A 39 -18.67 10.97 2.08
CA ALA A 39 -18.32 12.33 1.70
C ALA A 39 -19.55 13.24 1.59
N ARG A 40 -20.66 12.73 1.04
CA ARG A 40 -21.92 13.48 0.98
C ARG A 40 -22.57 13.64 2.36
N GLY A 41 -22.62 12.56 3.15
CA GLY A 41 -23.24 12.58 4.49
C GLY A 41 -22.53 13.56 5.44
N LEU A 42 -21.19 13.60 5.37
CA LEU A 42 -20.34 14.45 6.21
C LEU A 42 -19.93 15.77 5.53
N LYS A 43 -20.45 16.07 4.34
CA LYS A 43 -20.14 17.28 3.57
C LYS A 43 -18.63 17.52 3.36
N LEU A 44 -17.85 16.45 3.16
CA LEU A 44 -16.39 16.48 3.05
C LEU A 44 -15.87 17.17 1.77
N THR A 45 -16.76 17.62 0.88
CA THR A 45 -16.41 18.34 -0.36
C THR A 45 -16.38 19.86 -0.19
N GLN A 46 -16.53 20.38 1.04
CA GLN A 46 -16.37 21.80 1.32
C GLN A 46 -14.90 22.22 1.18
N VAL A 47 -14.69 23.39 0.55
CA VAL A 47 -13.37 23.91 0.15
C VAL A 47 -12.43 24.10 1.34
N ASP A 48 -12.97 24.39 2.53
CA ASP A 48 -12.21 24.66 3.75
C ASP A 48 -11.44 23.44 4.30
N LEU A 49 -11.75 22.23 3.82
CA LEU A 49 -11.06 20.99 4.23
C LEU A 49 -9.83 20.64 3.35
N ILE A 50 -9.60 21.40 2.27
CA ILE A 50 -8.65 21.03 1.20
C ILE A 50 -7.36 21.87 1.25
N THR A 51 -7.32 22.93 2.05
CA THR A 51 -6.26 23.95 2.03
C THR A 51 -4.93 23.53 2.64
N ASP A 52 -4.89 22.47 3.46
CA ASP A 52 -3.64 21.89 3.98
C ASP A 52 -3.76 20.35 4.11
N PRO A 53 -3.07 19.55 3.27
CA PRO A 53 -3.22 18.11 3.29
C PRO A 53 -2.63 17.50 4.57
N LEU A 54 -3.46 16.80 5.34
CA LEU A 54 -3.05 16.09 6.56
C LEU A 54 -1.94 15.05 6.35
N PHE A 55 -1.83 14.51 5.14
CA PHE A 55 -0.82 13.52 4.79
C PHE A 55 0.08 14.07 3.69
N ILE A 56 1.40 14.02 3.93
CA ILE A 56 2.40 14.38 2.93
C ILE A 56 2.37 13.31 1.83
N SER A 57 1.87 13.66 0.64
CA SER A 57 1.93 12.78 -0.53
C SER A 57 3.34 12.82 -1.11
N ASN A 58 4.14 11.80 -0.81
CA ASN A 58 5.41 11.63 -1.51
C ASN A 58 5.09 11.04 -2.89
N ASN A 59 5.11 11.87 -3.93
CA ASN A 59 4.86 11.48 -5.32
C ASN A 59 6.09 10.84 -5.99
N SER A 60 7.20 10.66 -5.25
CA SER A 60 8.34 9.93 -5.77
C SER A 60 7.95 8.47 -5.95
N CYS A 61 8.12 7.92 -7.15
CA CYS A 61 7.92 6.49 -7.46
C CYS A 61 8.91 5.54 -6.73
N GLN A 62 9.40 5.92 -5.56
CA GLN A 62 10.44 5.25 -4.82
C GLN A 62 9.82 4.23 -3.86
N ARG A 63 9.31 3.17 -4.47
CA ARG A 63 8.51 2.05 -3.93
C ARG A 63 8.88 1.56 -2.52
N TYR A 64 10.14 1.69 -2.09
CA TYR A 64 10.62 1.26 -0.78
C TYR A 64 10.15 2.17 0.37
N ASN A 65 10.38 3.48 0.26
CA ASN A 65 9.93 4.44 1.29
C ASN A 65 8.39 4.53 1.29
N ASP A 66 7.80 4.33 0.12
CA ASP A 66 6.35 4.45 -0.07
C ASP A 66 5.58 3.36 0.66
N VAL A 67 6.07 2.11 0.75
CA VAL A 67 5.33 1.03 1.45
C VAL A 67 5.30 1.25 2.97
N ARG A 68 6.40 1.66 3.60
CA ARG A 68 6.43 1.92 5.05
C ARG A 68 5.60 3.16 5.39
N LEU A 69 5.78 4.24 4.63
CA LEU A 69 4.97 5.46 4.78
C LEU A 69 3.49 5.15 4.59
N MET A 70 3.13 4.44 3.53
CA MET A 70 1.74 4.07 3.27
C MET A 70 1.18 3.19 4.37
N SER A 71 1.92 2.19 4.86
CA SER A 71 1.50 1.35 5.99
C SER A 71 1.18 2.19 7.23
N ALA A 72 2.04 3.16 7.57
CA ALA A 72 1.79 4.07 8.69
C ALA A 72 0.56 4.97 8.44
N THR A 73 0.38 5.48 7.23
CA THR A 73 -0.81 6.24 6.83
C THR A 73 -2.09 5.42 7.00
N LEU A 74 -2.10 4.14 6.59
CA LEU A 74 -3.26 3.27 6.77
C LEU A 74 -3.53 2.96 8.25
N GLU A 75 -2.49 2.88 9.10
CA GLU A 75 -2.65 2.74 10.55
C GLU A 75 -3.35 3.96 11.16
N VAL A 76 -2.95 5.17 10.76
CA VAL A 76 -3.62 6.41 11.20
C VAL A 76 -5.09 6.40 10.77
N TYR A 77 -5.39 6.03 9.52
CA TYR A 77 -6.80 5.90 9.09
C TYR A 77 -7.58 4.84 9.87
N ALA A 78 -6.98 3.70 10.20
CA ALA A 78 -7.63 2.67 11.01
C ALA A 78 -7.98 3.19 12.41
N HIS A 79 -7.10 4.00 13.02
CA HIS A 79 -7.38 4.68 14.28
C HIS A 79 -8.49 5.72 14.15
N ILE A 80 -8.49 6.53 13.09
CA ILE A 80 -9.55 7.51 12.81
C ILE A 80 -10.92 6.82 12.68
N PHE A 81 -11.03 5.78 11.85
CA PHE A 81 -12.28 5.03 11.70
C PHE A 81 -12.76 4.43 13.03
N SER A 82 -11.83 3.84 13.80
CA SER A 82 -12.17 3.27 15.10
C SER A 82 -12.66 4.34 16.08
N SER A 83 -12.01 5.50 16.12
CA SER A 83 -12.40 6.63 16.95
C SER A 83 -13.81 7.11 16.59
N ILE A 84 -14.10 7.35 15.31
CA ILE A 84 -15.43 7.80 14.86
C ILE A 84 -16.52 6.80 15.27
N LEU A 85 -16.25 5.50 15.09
CA LEU A 85 -17.23 4.44 15.39
C LEU A 85 -17.39 4.17 16.90
N GLN A 86 -16.36 4.42 17.72
CA GLN A 86 -16.41 4.23 19.18
C GLN A 86 -17.04 5.43 19.90
N GLN A 87 -16.80 6.65 19.41
CA GLN A 87 -17.41 7.87 19.96
C GLN A 87 -18.94 7.78 19.98
N ASN A 88 -19.55 7.18 18.96
CA ASN A 88 -21.01 7.01 18.89
C ASN A 88 -21.58 5.96 19.87
N GLN A 89 -20.72 5.24 20.60
CA GLN A 89 -21.14 4.23 21.60
C GLN A 89 -21.13 4.79 23.03
N GLN A 90 -20.59 5.99 23.26
CA GLN A 90 -20.50 6.61 24.57
C GLN A 90 -21.63 7.64 24.78
N PRO A 91 -22.54 7.43 25.76
CA PRO A 91 -23.70 8.31 25.96
C PRO A 91 -23.36 9.76 26.36
N ASP A 92 -22.17 9.99 26.93
CA ASP A 92 -21.77 11.28 27.51
C ASP A 92 -20.97 12.17 26.52
N GLN A 93 -20.70 11.69 25.31
CA GLN A 93 -19.99 12.45 24.28
C GLN A 93 -21.00 13.12 23.34
N THR A 94 -21.46 14.30 23.73
CA THR A 94 -22.16 15.20 22.80
C THR A 94 -21.10 15.94 21.99
N ASP A 95 -21.24 15.94 20.66
CA ASP A 95 -20.35 16.59 19.66
C ASP A 95 -19.40 15.61 18.93
N THR A 96 -19.93 14.44 18.53
CA THR A 96 -19.22 13.49 17.67
C THR A 96 -19.39 13.84 16.18
N LEU A 97 -18.51 13.33 15.32
CA LEU A 97 -18.62 13.55 13.86
C LEU A 97 -19.95 13.02 13.28
N LEU A 98 -20.48 11.94 13.84
CA LEU A 98 -21.75 11.35 13.42
C LEU A 98 -22.96 12.13 13.95
N ASP A 99 -22.81 12.91 15.03
CA ASP A 99 -23.89 13.74 15.54
C ASP A 99 -24.27 14.88 14.59
N GLN A 100 -23.33 15.29 13.74
CA GLN A 100 -23.53 16.31 12.70
C GLN A 100 -24.44 15.83 11.55
N VAL A 101 -24.82 14.55 11.55
CA VAL A 101 -25.65 13.90 10.54
C VAL A 101 -27.04 13.62 11.13
N PRO A 102 -28.14 13.77 10.34
CA PRO A 102 -29.48 13.45 10.80
C PRO A 102 -29.59 12.00 11.30
N GLU A 103 -30.29 11.79 12.41
CA GLU A 103 -30.46 10.47 13.06
C GLU A 103 -30.89 9.38 12.07
N SER A 104 -31.80 9.70 11.15
CA SER A 104 -32.30 8.78 10.12
C SER A 104 -31.23 8.27 9.15
N GLN A 105 -30.06 8.91 9.08
CA GLN A 105 -28.96 8.55 8.20
C GLN A 105 -27.74 7.98 8.95
N ARG A 106 -27.69 8.10 10.29
CA ARG A 106 -26.51 7.73 11.11
C ARG A 106 -26.15 6.26 10.98
N SER A 107 -27.11 5.35 11.15
CA SER A 107 -26.88 3.90 11.03
C SER A 107 -26.38 3.51 9.63
N SER A 108 -26.97 4.07 8.56
CA SER A 108 -26.49 3.82 7.20
C SER A 108 -25.07 4.35 7.00
N LEU A 109 -24.71 5.48 7.60
CA LEU A 109 -23.38 6.07 7.47
C LEU A 109 -22.33 5.26 8.25
N GLU A 110 -22.67 4.75 9.43
CA GLU A 110 -21.83 3.83 10.19
C GLU A 110 -21.49 2.57 9.39
N ASP A 111 -22.47 1.95 8.75
CA ASP A 111 -22.24 0.74 7.94
C ASP A 111 -21.24 1.01 6.80
N LYS A 112 -21.32 2.21 6.20
CA LYS A 112 -20.38 2.64 5.15
C LYS A 112 -18.98 2.88 5.71
N LEU A 113 -18.86 3.51 6.88
CA LEU A 113 -17.58 3.68 7.58
C LEU A 113 -16.96 2.33 7.95
N ARG A 114 -17.75 1.37 8.46
CA ARG A 114 -17.30 0.00 8.73
C ARG A 114 -16.82 -0.71 7.47
N ALA A 115 -17.53 -0.56 6.35
CA ALA A 115 -17.13 -1.15 5.08
C ALA A 115 -15.79 -0.56 4.56
N LEU A 116 -15.60 0.76 4.68
CA LEU A 116 -14.33 1.42 4.34
C LEU A 116 -13.20 0.95 5.25
N GLN A 117 -13.44 0.84 6.56
CA GLN A 117 -12.48 0.32 7.53
C GLN A 117 -12.06 -1.13 7.20
N GLN A 118 -13.01 -2.00 6.82
CA GLN A 118 -12.70 -3.38 6.44
C GLN A 118 -11.85 -3.47 5.17
N MET A 119 -12.16 -2.65 4.14
CA MET A 119 -11.34 -2.58 2.93
C MET A 119 -9.92 -2.09 3.23
N MET A 120 -9.80 -1.11 4.12
CA MET A 120 -8.51 -0.60 4.59
C MET A 120 -7.70 -1.68 5.32
N GLU A 121 -8.31 -2.43 6.24
CA GLU A 121 -7.65 -3.53 6.96
C GLU A 121 -7.21 -4.67 6.04
N HIS A 122 -7.95 -4.92 4.96
CA HIS A 122 -7.52 -5.86 3.93
C HIS A 122 -6.24 -5.37 3.22
N LEU A 123 -6.21 -4.11 2.80
CA LEU A 123 -5.03 -3.51 2.16
C LEU A 123 -3.83 -3.48 3.10
N LYS A 124 -4.02 -3.11 4.37
CA LYS A 124 -2.96 -3.08 5.39
C LYS A 124 -2.32 -4.45 5.60
N ARG A 125 -3.13 -5.51 5.68
CA ARG A 125 -2.62 -6.89 5.80
C ARG A 125 -1.78 -7.29 4.59
N HIS A 126 -2.24 -6.94 3.38
CA HIS A 126 -1.49 -7.22 2.16
C HIS A 126 -0.14 -6.48 2.15
N LEU A 127 -0.11 -5.18 2.48
CA LEU A 127 1.14 -4.41 2.56
C LEU A 127 2.09 -4.95 3.63
N ARG A 128 1.57 -5.36 4.78
CA ARG A 128 2.37 -5.98 5.84
C ARG A 128 3.02 -7.28 5.36
N GLN A 129 2.28 -8.13 4.65
CA GLN A 129 2.81 -9.37 4.09
C GLN A 129 3.94 -9.09 3.09
N VAL A 130 3.71 -8.20 2.12
CA VAL A 130 4.73 -7.81 1.13
C VAL A 130 5.98 -7.24 1.83
N ASN A 131 5.79 -6.45 2.88
CA ASN A 131 6.88 -5.90 3.66
C ASN A 131 7.65 -7.01 4.42
N GLN A 132 6.96 -7.98 5.03
CA GLN A 132 7.58 -9.12 5.72
C GLN A 132 8.40 -9.99 4.77
N GLU A 133 7.82 -10.41 3.64
CA GLU A 133 8.51 -11.21 2.63
C GLU A 133 9.79 -10.52 2.14
N ARG A 134 9.73 -9.20 1.96
CA ARG A 134 10.90 -8.39 1.59
C ARG A 134 11.96 -8.37 2.69
N GLU A 135 11.59 -8.11 3.95
CA GLU A 135 12.56 -8.11 5.06
C GLU A 135 13.23 -9.48 5.23
N GLU A 136 12.50 -10.58 5.05
CA GLU A 136 13.06 -11.93 5.07
C GLU A 136 14.12 -12.14 3.97
N VAL A 137 13.86 -11.66 2.74
CA VAL A 137 14.83 -11.68 1.65
C VAL A 137 16.06 -10.84 1.99
N MET A 138 15.87 -9.64 2.57
CA MET A 138 16.98 -8.77 2.99
C MET A 138 17.87 -9.43 4.06
N VAL A 139 17.28 -10.15 5.01
CA VAL A 139 18.03 -10.91 6.02
C VAL A 139 18.87 -12.00 5.34
N LYS A 140 18.29 -12.76 4.40
CA LYS A 140 19.01 -13.80 3.64
C LYS A 140 20.18 -13.22 2.85
N LEU A 141 19.98 -12.09 2.17
CA LEU A 141 21.04 -11.41 1.41
C LEU A 141 22.19 -10.94 2.32
N LYS A 142 21.88 -10.37 3.48
CA LYS A 142 22.88 -9.94 4.47
C LYS A 142 23.67 -11.11 5.07
N ALA A 143 23.09 -12.30 5.10
CA ALA A 143 23.72 -13.51 5.64
C ALA A 143 24.63 -14.25 4.63
N ILE A 144 24.75 -13.75 3.39
CA ILE A 144 25.61 -14.35 2.36
C ILE A 144 27.08 -14.28 2.82
N LYS A 145 27.75 -15.43 2.83
CA LYS A 145 29.18 -15.54 3.14
C LYS A 145 30.02 -15.14 1.94
N VAL A 146 30.26 -13.84 1.79
CA VAL A 146 30.96 -13.27 0.62
C VAL A 146 32.40 -13.75 0.45
N ASP A 147 33.01 -14.27 1.52
CA ASP A 147 34.38 -14.81 1.50
C ASP A 147 34.44 -16.29 1.07
N ASP A 148 33.30 -16.96 0.95
CA ASP A 148 33.24 -18.35 0.49
C ASP A 148 33.46 -18.43 -1.04
N ILE A 149 34.47 -19.20 -1.46
CA ILE A 149 34.89 -19.32 -2.85
C ILE A 149 33.75 -19.83 -3.76
N MET A 150 32.90 -20.74 -3.28
CA MET A 150 31.78 -21.27 -4.06
C MET A 150 30.65 -20.23 -4.18
N VAL A 151 30.42 -19.43 -3.14
CA VAL A 151 29.50 -18.29 -3.19
C VAL A 151 29.97 -17.25 -4.20
N GLN A 152 31.26 -16.89 -4.19
CA GLN A 152 31.83 -15.95 -5.15
C GLN A 152 31.66 -16.42 -6.59
N ARG A 153 31.97 -17.70 -6.88
CA ARG A 153 31.80 -18.28 -8.21
C ARG A 153 30.34 -18.24 -8.67
N ARG A 154 29.39 -18.53 -7.78
CA ARG A 154 27.96 -18.45 -8.09
C ARG A 154 27.51 -17.02 -8.35
N ALA A 155 27.92 -16.07 -7.50
CA ALA A 155 27.60 -14.66 -7.67
C ALA A 155 28.11 -14.12 -9.02
N LEU A 156 29.33 -14.49 -9.42
CA LEU A 156 29.90 -14.13 -10.73
C LEU A 156 29.14 -14.75 -11.91
N ALA A 157 28.63 -15.97 -11.76
CA ALA A 157 27.83 -16.62 -12.80
C ALA A 157 26.47 -15.92 -13.01
N GLU A 158 25.86 -15.43 -11.93
CA GLU A 158 24.54 -14.75 -11.95
C GLU A 158 24.66 -13.24 -12.24
N PHE A 159 25.87 -12.67 -12.20
CA PHE A 159 26.11 -11.22 -12.23
C PHE A 159 25.45 -10.52 -13.43
N LYS A 160 25.53 -11.08 -14.63
CA LYS A 160 24.99 -10.46 -15.84
C LYS A 160 23.47 -10.28 -15.76
N GLU A 161 22.76 -11.29 -15.25
CA GLU A 161 21.30 -11.27 -15.12
C GLU A 161 20.87 -10.25 -14.06
N ILE A 162 21.56 -10.23 -12.92
CA ILE A 162 21.32 -9.25 -11.85
C ILE A 162 21.57 -7.83 -12.34
N PHE A 163 22.66 -7.61 -13.09
CA PHE A 163 22.98 -6.30 -13.67
C PHE A 163 21.90 -5.82 -14.66
N GLN A 164 21.42 -6.72 -15.51
CA GLN A 164 20.34 -6.44 -16.45
C GLN A 164 19.04 -6.08 -15.73
N ALA A 165 18.65 -6.87 -14.72
CA ALA A 165 17.46 -6.60 -13.92
C ALA A 165 17.55 -5.25 -13.19
N ALA A 166 18.69 -4.94 -12.58
CA ALA A 166 18.92 -3.65 -11.92
C ALA A 166 18.85 -2.47 -12.90
N SER A 167 19.39 -2.64 -14.12
CA SER A 167 19.36 -1.61 -15.16
C SER A 167 17.94 -1.28 -15.64
N LEU A 168 17.08 -2.30 -15.77
CA LEU A 168 15.66 -2.13 -16.14
C LEU A 168 14.88 -1.36 -15.07
N ILE A 169 15.17 -1.61 -13.80
CA ILE A 169 14.56 -0.88 -12.68
C ILE A 169 15.02 0.58 -12.71
N GLY A 170 16.32 0.82 -12.93
CA GLY A 170 16.89 2.18 -13.00
C GLY A 170 16.34 3.01 -14.16
N SER A 171 16.14 2.42 -15.34
CA SER A 171 15.64 3.14 -16.52
C SER A 171 14.13 3.42 -16.48
N CYS A 172 13.35 2.58 -15.81
CA CYS A 172 11.91 2.80 -15.61
C CYS A 172 11.64 4.03 -14.71
N GLY A 173 12.57 4.39 -13.83
CA GLY A 173 12.50 5.62 -13.01
C GLY A 173 12.72 6.93 -13.78
N SER A 174 13.27 6.87 -14.99
CA SER A 174 13.57 8.05 -15.83
C SER A 174 12.62 8.29 -17.00
N ALA A 175 11.77 7.32 -17.35
CA ALA A 175 11.02 7.35 -18.61
C ALA A 175 9.56 7.84 -18.50
N HIS A 176 9.09 8.24 -17.32
CA HIS A 176 7.73 8.76 -17.15
C HIS A 176 7.73 10.13 -16.48
N CYS A 177 8.00 11.16 -17.28
CA CYS A 177 7.47 12.52 -17.19
C CYS A 177 8.08 13.36 -18.33
N SER A 178 7.80 12.98 -19.58
CA SER A 178 8.04 13.86 -20.73
C SER A 178 6.97 13.59 -21.78
N SER A 179 6.39 14.68 -22.27
CA SER A 179 5.37 14.80 -23.31
C SER A 179 3.93 14.52 -22.93
N SER A 180 3.24 15.61 -22.58
CA SER A 180 2.07 16.03 -23.34
C SER A 180 2.08 17.56 -23.40
N GLU A 181 2.52 18.11 -24.53
CA GLU A 181 2.01 19.39 -25.05
C GLU A 181 0.63 19.14 -25.67
#